data_AF-A0A7C5ZSH7-F1
#
_entry.id   AF-A0A7C5ZSH7-F1
#
_cell.length_a   1.000
_cell.length_b   1.000
_cell.length_c   1.000
_cell.angle_alpha   90.00
_cell.angle_beta   90.00
_cell.angle_gamma   90.00
#
_symmetry.space_group_name_H-M   'P 1'
#
loop_
_entity.id
_entity.type
_entity.pdbx_description
1 polymer ?
#
loop_
_entity_poly.entity_id
_entity_poly.type
_entity_poly.pdbx_seq_one_letter_code
_entity_poly.pdbx_strand_id
1 'polypeptide(L)'
;MIRVRVNKIESIYDIDGNLGKRIELVEERPTSQLIIKPHSEEARLVQEVFQALQQQLPFFPARAQLTVPKIILFLTEQEYESLGIDFDVNQVYEITLDGQAIRFKKTS
;
A
#
# COMPACT_ATOMS: atom_id res chain seq x y z
N MET A 1 1.06 10.43 12.66
CA MET A 1 -0.01 10.23 11.66
C MET A 1 0.50 9.23 10.64
N ILE A 2 -0.32 8.28 10.25
CA ILE A 2 0.05 7.18 9.35
C ILE A 2 -0.53 7.50 7.98
N ARG A 3 0.27 7.48 6.92
CA ARG A 3 -0.25 7.66 5.56
C ARG A 3 -0.58 6.31 4.93
N VAL A 4 -1.76 6.21 4.34
CA VAL A 4 -2.20 5.04 3.59
C VAL A 4 -2.72 5.45 2.24
N ARG A 5 -2.57 4.56 1.25
CA ARG A 5 -3.17 4.69 -0.07
C ARG A 5 -4.24 3.61 -0.24
N VAL A 6 -5.35 3.96 -0.86
CA VAL A 6 -6.34 2.96 -1.29
C VAL A 6 -5.73 2.14 -2.43
N ASN A 7 -5.54 0.85 -2.18
CA ASN A 7 -4.96 -0.07 -3.15
C ASN A 7 -6.04 -0.72 -4.02
N LYS A 8 -7.16 -1.11 -3.40
CA LYS A 8 -8.22 -1.86 -4.06
C LYS A 8 -9.56 -1.60 -3.38
N ILE A 9 -10.62 -1.55 -4.19
CA ILE A 9 -12.01 -1.58 -3.74
C ILE A 9 -12.70 -2.70 -4.54
N GLU A 10 -13.33 -3.64 -3.84
CA GLU A 10 -14.06 -4.76 -4.45
C GLU A 10 -15.47 -4.84 -3.88
N SER A 11 -16.44 -5.27 -4.69
CA SER A 11 -17.74 -5.71 -4.17
C SER A 11 -17.62 -7.11 -3.56
N ILE A 12 -18.27 -7.32 -2.43
CA ILE A 12 -18.32 -8.58 -1.71
C ILE A 12 -19.76 -8.89 -1.29
N TYR A 13 -20.02 -10.14 -0.96
CA TYR A 13 -21.23 -10.55 -0.24
C TYR A 13 -20.83 -10.99 1.17
N ASP A 14 -21.60 -10.58 2.17
CA ASP A 14 -21.44 -11.08 3.53
C ASP A 14 -22.02 -12.49 3.70
N ILE A 15 -21.96 -13.02 4.94
CA ILE A 15 -22.48 -14.36 5.26
C ILE A 15 -24.01 -14.46 5.09
N ASP A 16 -24.70 -13.32 5.14
CA ASP A 16 -26.16 -13.21 5.03
C ASP A 16 -26.61 -12.92 3.58
N GLY A 17 -25.66 -12.74 2.66
CA GLY A 17 -25.88 -12.48 1.24
C GLY A 17 -26.10 -11.00 0.91
N ASN A 18 -25.87 -10.08 1.84
CA ASN A 18 -25.96 -8.64 1.55
C ASN A 18 -24.73 -8.16 0.77
N LEU A 19 -24.95 -7.22 -0.13
CA LEU A 19 -23.87 -6.57 -0.86
C LEU A 19 -23.08 -5.65 0.07
N GLY A 20 -21.77 -5.64 -0.12
CA GLY A 20 -20.85 -4.76 0.58
C GLY A 20 -19.60 -4.46 -0.23
N LYS A 21 -18.64 -3.80 0.41
CA LYS A 21 -17.35 -3.41 -0.15
C LYS A 21 -16.20 -3.92 0.71
N ARG A 22 -15.17 -4.42 0.04
CA ARG A 22 -13.84 -4.65 0.60
C ARG A 22 -12.91 -3.53 0.16
N ILE A 23 -12.41 -2.76 1.12
CA ILE A 23 -11.46 -1.66 0.88
C ILE A 23 -10.10 -2.05 1.46
N GLU A 24 -9.10 -2.11 0.60
CA GLU A 24 -7.72 -2.38 0.99
C GLU A 24 -6.91 -1.08 1.05
N LEU A 25 -6.42 -0.74 2.24
CA LEU A 25 -5.56 0.41 2.50
C LEU A 25 -4.14 -0.08 2.78
N VAL A 26 -3.19 0.33 1.95
CA VAL A 26 -1.77 -0.05 2.08
C VAL A 26 -0.96 1.10 2.63
N GLU A 27 0.09 0.80 3.38
CA GLU A 27 1.01 1.80 3.91
C GLU A 27 1.68 2.58 2.77
N GLU A 28 1.56 3.91 2.79
CA GLU A 28 2.28 4.76 1.86
C GLU A 28 3.67 5.04 2.43
N ARG A 29 4.64 4.22 2.00
CA ARG A 29 6.04 4.47 2.33
C ARG A 29 6.62 5.45 1.30
N PRO A 30 7.31 6.52 1.72
CA PRO A 30 8.21 7.20 0.79
C PRO A 30 9.15 6.11 0.27
N THR A 31 9.24 5.97 -1.05
CA THR A 31 10.12 4.99 -1.68
C THR A 31 11.53 5.23 -1.15
N SER A 32 11.93 4.43 -0.16
CA SER A 32 13.31 4.40 0.28
C SER A 32 14.05 3.87 -0.92
N GLN A 33 14.65 4.78 -1.69
CA GLN A 33 15.76 4.44 -2.54
C GLN A 33 16.82 3.93 -1.56
N LEU A 34 16.78 2.63 -1.26
CA LEU A 34 17.85 1.90 -0.62
C LEU A 34 19.03 2.00 -1.58
N ILE A 35 19.70 3.14 -1.55
CA ILE A 35 21.04 3.31 -2.07
C ILE A 35 21.89 2.56 -1.05
N ILE A 36 21.98 1.24 -1.21
CA ILE A 36 22.99 0.44 -0.55
C ILE A 36 24.30 1.03 -1.05
N LYS A 37 24.94 1.91 -0.26
CA LYS A 37 26.29 2.40 -0.57
C LYS A 37 27.23 1.24 -0.24
N PRO A 38 27.83 0.55 -1.21
CA PRO A 38 28.78 -0.51 -0.91
C PRO A 38 29.93 0.08 -0.10
N HIS A 39 30.20 -0.52 1.07
CA HIS A 39 31.27 -0.09 1.96
C HIS A 39 32.67 -0.51 1.47
N SER A 40 32.76 -1.34 0.41
CA SER A 40 34.03 -1.84 -0.15
C SER A 40 34.02 -1.87 -1.68
N GLU A 41 35.20 -1.83 -2.29
CA GLU A 41 35.38 -1.85 -3.75
C GLU A 41 34.93 -3.18 -4.36
N GLU A 42 35.13 -4.30 -3.66
CA GLU A 42 34.69 -5.62 -4.09
C GLU A 42 33.15 -5.71 -4.10
N ALA A 43 32.50 -5.12 -3.11
CA ALA A 43 31.03 -5.04 -3.06
C ALA A 43 30.47 -4.15 -4.18
N ARG A 44 31.19 -3.11 -4.59
CA ARG A 44 30.80 -2.24 -5.71
C ARG A 44 30.86 -2.99 -7.04
N LEU A 45 31.94 -3.74 -7.28
CA LEU A 45 32.11 -4.56 -8.48
C LEU A 45 31.03 -5.64 -8.59
N VAL A 46 30.72 -6.34 -7.50
CA VAL A 46 29.64 -7.33 -7.47
C VAL A 46 28.28 -6.69 -7.76
N GLN A 47 28.02 -5.50 -7.22
CA GLN A 47 26.76 -4.79 -7.45
C GLN A 47 26.62 -4.26 -8.89
N GLU A 48 27.71 -3.79 -9.50
CA GLU A 48 27.76 -3.38 -10.91
C GLU A 48 27.50 -4.57 -11.85
N VAL A 49 28.13 -5.72 -11.59
CA VAL A 49 27.89 -6.96 -12.36
C VAL A 49 26.45 -7.42 -12.23
N PHE A 50 25.88 -7.37 -11.02
CA PHE A 50 24.51 -7.78 -10.77
C PHE A 50 23.50 -6.84 -11.47
N GLN A 51 23.75 -5.53 -11.49
CA GLN A 51 22.92 -4.58 -12.23
C GLN A 51 23.04 -4.77 -13.75
N ALA A 52 24.23 -5.01 -14.28
CA ALA A 52 24.44 -5.30 -15.70
C ALA A 52 23.70 -6.58 -16.13
N LEU A 53 23.71 -7.62 -15.29
CA LEU A 53 22.96 -8.86 -15.53
C LEU A 53 21.43 -8.64 -15.53
N GLN A 54 20.92 -7.79 -14.62
CA GLN A 54 19.50 -7.43 -14.58
C GLN A 54 19.06 -6.67 -15.84
N GLN A 55 19.92 -5.86 -16.46
CA GLN A 55 19.58 -5.17 -17.71
C GLN A 55 19.46 -6.12 -18.92
N GLN A 56 20.06 -7.31 -18.86
CA GLN A 56 20.02 -8.28 -19.95
C GLN A 56 18.87 -9.30 -19.83
N LEU A 57 18.18 -9.37 -18.69
CA LEU A 57 17.07 -10.29 -18.44
C LEU A 57 15.78 -9.51 -18.09
N PRO A 58 14.90 -9.22 -19.08
CA PRO A 58 13.70 -8.38 -18.88
C PRO A 58 12.60 -9.03 -18.02
N PHE A 59 12.80 -10.26 -17.55
CA PHE A 59 11.81 -11.03 -16.78
C PHE A 59 12.00 -10.95 -15.27
N PHE A 60 13.04 -10.28 -14.77
CA PHE A 60 13.13 -9.99 -13.33
C PHE A 60 12.22 -8.80 -13.01
N PRO A 61 11.15 -8.99 -12.20
CA PRO A 61 10.29 -7.87 -11.84
C PRO A 61 11.14 -6.84 -11.09
N ALA A 62 11.35 -5.70 -11.76
CA ALA A 62 12.01 -4.54 -11.18
C ALA A 62 11.29 -4.19 -9.88
N ARG A 63 11.93 -4.49 -8.75
CA ARG A 63 11.49 -4.16 -7.38
C ARG A 63 9.98 -4.34 -7.19
N ALA A 64 9.55 -5.53 -6.77
CA ALA A 64 8.22 -5.69 -6.18
C ALA A 64 8.04 -4.57 -5.13
N GLN A 65 7.23 -3.56 -5.45
CA GLN A 65 6.83 -2.56 -4.48
C GLN A 65 6.07 -3.34 -3.43
N LEU A 66 6.72 -3.61 -2.31
CA LEU A 66 6.13 -4.31 -1.17
C LEU A 66 5.00 -3.42 -0.65
N THR A 67 3.80 -3.60 -1.19
CA THR A 67 2.58 -3.00 -0.65
C THR A 67 2.27 -3.73 0.63
N VAL A 68 2.44 -3.06 1.76
CA VAL A 68 2.15 -3.62 3.08
C VAL A 68 0.71 -3.24 3.43
N PRO A 69 -0.24 -4.20 3.51
CA PRO A 69 -1.60 -3.91 3.95
C PRO A 69 -1.58 -3.32 5.36
N LYS A 70 -2.24 -2.17 5.54
CA LYS A 70 -2.31 -1.47 6.83
C LYS A 70 -3.66 -1.68 7.49
N ILE A 71 -4.73 -1.56 6.71
CA ILE A 71 -6.12 -1.78 7.13
C ILE A 71 -6.87 -2.39 5.96
N ILE A 72 -7.69 -3.41 6.23
CA ILE A 72 -8.66 -3.94 5.27
C ILE A 72 -10.03 -3.84 5.92
N LEU A 73 -10.93 -3.11 5.27
CA LEU A 73 -12.30 -2.94 5.74
C LEU A 73 -13.21 -3.84 4.90
N PHE A 74 -14.11 -4.54 5.57
CA PHE A 74 -15.21 -5.27 4.96
C PHE A 74 -16.48 -4.63 5.53
N LEU A 75 -17.19 -3.90 4.69
CA LEU A 75 -18.33 -3.09 5.11
C LEU A 75 -19.52 -3.46 4.25
N THR A 76 -20.70 -3.57 4.86
CA THR A 76 -21.97 -3.50 4.11
C THR A 76 -22.10 -2.13 3.43
N GLU A 77 -22.99 -2.01 2.44
CA GLU A 77 -23.26 -0.70 1.82
C GLU A 77 -23.69 0.36 2.86
N GLN A 78 -24.51 -0.02 3.85
CA GLN A 78 -24.96 0.88 4.92
C GLN A 78 -23.80 1.35 5.82
N GLU A 79 -22.89 0.45 6.20
CA GLU A 79 -21.71 0.82 7.00
C GLU A 79 -20.76 1.71 6.21
N TYR A 80 -20.60 1.47 4.90
CA TYR A 80 -19.80 2.31 4.01
C TYR A 80 -20.36 3.73 3.92
N GLU A 81 -21.68 3.87 3.74
CA GLU A 81 -22.36 5.16 3.76
C GLU A 81 -22.22 5.86 5.12
N SER A 82 -22.39 5.11 6.22
CA SER A 82 -22.28 5.64 7.59
C SER A 82 -20.86 6.08 7.95
N LEU A 83 -19.84 5.44 7.37
CA LEU A 83 -18.45 5.84 7.52
C LEU A 83 -18.21 7.23 6.91
N GLY A 84 -19.00 7.63 5.91
CA GLY A 84 -18.98 8.98 5.35
C GLY A 84 -17.68 9.34 4.60
N ILE A 85 -16.94 8.32 4.15
CA ILE A 85 -15.70 8.48 3.38
C ILE A 85 -15.92 7.89 1.99
N ASP A 86 -15.70 8.71 0.98
CA ASP A 86 -15.70 8.25 -0.41
C ASP A 86 -14.29 7.77 -0.79
N PHE A 87 -14.03 6.48 -0.58
CA PHE A 87 -12.77 5.87 -0.96
C PHE A 87 -12.65 5.78 -2.48
N ASP A 88 -11.53 6.26 -3.02
CA ASP A 88 -11.16 6.10 -4.43
C ASP A 88 -9.77 5.49 -4.52
N VAL A 89 -9.55 4.65 -5.53
CA VAL A 89 -8.28 3.94 -5.76
C VAL A 89 -7.17 4.96 -5.99
N ASN A 90 -6.00 4.71 -5.40
CA ASN A 90 -4.85 5.60 -5.37
C ASN A 90 -5.01 6.87 -4.53
N GLN A 91 -6.18 7.14 -3.94
CA GLN A 91 -6.34 8.24 -3.01
C GLN A 91 -5.57 7.97 -1.70
N VAL A 92 -4.96 9.02 -1.18
CA VAL A 92 -4.16 8.98 0.05
C VAL A 92 -4.93 9.57 1.23
N TYR A 93 -4.80 8.91 2.37
CA TYR A 93 -5.40 9.31 3.63
C TYR A 93 -4.38 9.34 4.75
N GLU A 94 -4.51 10.33 5.63
CA GLU A 94 -3.87 10.33 6.94
C GLU A 94 -4.77 9.65 7.96
N ILE A 95 -4.22 8.67 8.66
CA ILE A 95 -4.85 7.96 9.76
C ILE A 95 -4.25 8.41 11.08
N THR A 96 -5.13 8.70 12.03
CA THR A 96 -4.79 8.87 13.44
C THR A 96 -5.42 7.74 14.25
N LEU A 97 -4.60 7.05 15.03
CA LEU A 97 -5.01 6.03 16.01
C LEU A 97 -4.84 6.65 17.39
N ASP A 98 -5.95 6.99 18.05
CA ASP A 98 -5.93 7.65 19.35
C ASP A 98 -7.26 7.46 20.08
N GLY A 99 -7.20 7.26 21.40
CA GLY A 99 -8.39 7.12 22.24
C GLY A 99 -9.36 6.01 21.81
N GLN A 100 -8.85 4.87 21.33
CA GLN A 100 -9.65 3.75 20.78
C GLN A 100 -10.42 4.09 19.49
N ALA A 101 -10.08 5.20 18.82
CA ALA A 101 -10.67 5.60 17.55
C ALA A 101 -9.64 5.57 16.42
N ILE A 102 -10.12 5.21 15.22
CA ILE A 102 -9.39 5.32 13.96
C ILE A 102 -10.02 6.48 13.18
N ARG A 103 -9.28 7.57 13.01
CA ARG A 103 -9.75 8.77 12.29
C ARG A 103 -9.03 8.93 10.98
N PHE A 104 -9.79 9.06 9.89
CA PHE A 104 -9.30 9.30 8.55
C PHE A 104 -9.41 10.77 8.20
N LYS A 105 -8.38 11.30 7.53
CA LYS A 105 -8.37 12.65 6.95
C LYS A 105 -7.87 12.54 5.53
N LYS A 106 -8.63 13.03 4.55
CA LYS A 106 -8.22 13.08 3.14
C LYS A 106 -7.03 14.02 3.01
N THR A 107 -5.94 13.53 2.42
CA THR A 107 -4.76 14.35 2.13
C THR A 107 -4.88 14.77 0.67
N SER A 108 -5.71 15.81 0.44
CA SER A 108 -5.97 16.51 -0.85
C SER A 108 -6.15 15.62 -2.08
#